data_AF-A0AAD6R8V6-F1
#
_entry.id   AF-A0AAD6R8V6-F1
#
_cell.length_a   1.000
_cell.length_b   1.000
_cell.length_c   1.000
_cell.angle_alpha   90.00
_cell.angle_beta   90.00
_cell.angle_gamma   90.00
#
_symmetry.space_group_name_H-M   'P 1'
#
loop_
_entity.id
_entity.type
_entity.pdbx_description
1 polymer ?
#
loop_
_entity_poly.entity_id
_entity_poly.type
_entity_poly.pdbx_seq_one_letter_code
_entity_poly.pdbx_strand_id
1 'polypeptide(L)'
;MSAYKVLSEVSPLVQFVNFTCNQALLEAVDDADRIHIVDFDIGFGAQWASFMQELPRNRGVRSLKTTAFASPSTHHPVELSLMRDNLTQFANEIGLSFELDVINFDSLEQHCYSLPFFRTSEHEAVVVNFPIWCSSNQPSALPSLLRFIKQLSPRIVVSLDRGCDRSDLPFPQHILHALQSYTHLLESLDAVNATTDDVNKIERFLLQPRIESTVLGRLRATDKMPNWKTIFASAGFSPVTFSNFTETQAECVVKRTPVRGFHVERQQALLVLFWQRRELMSASAWRC
;
A
#
# COMPACT_ATOMS: atom_id res chain seq x y z
N MET A 1 14.85 6.92 3.74
CA MET A 1 15.24 5.51 3.99
C MET A 1 15.40 5.16 5.48
N SER A 2 16.14 5.93 6.30
CA SER A 2 16.44 5.56 7.70
C SER A 2 15.20 5.42 8.61
N ALA A 3 14.29 6.40 8.61
CA ALA A 3 13.09 6.35 9.46
C ALA A 3 12.14 5.19 9.12
N TYR A 4 12.00 4.85 7.83
CA TYR A 4 11.19 3.70 7.38
C TYR A 4 11.77 2.37 7.89
N LYS A 5 13.10 2.22 7.79
CA LYS A 5 13.80 1.06 8.33
C LYS A 5 13.58 0.95 9.84
N VAL A 6 13.79 2.03 10.57
CA VAL A 6 13.55 2.07 12.02
C VAL A 6 12.11 1.69 12.35
N LEU A 7 11.11 2.26 11.67
CA LEU A 7 9.70 1.90 11.86
C LEU A 7 9.46 0.40 11.65
N SER A 8 10.06 -0.20 10.62
CA SER A 8 9.95 -1.64 10.36
C SER A 8 10.61 -2.51 11.45
N GLU A 9 11.64 -2.00 12.13
CA GLU A 9 12.34 -2.75 13.19
C GLU A 9 11.57 -2.71 14.52
N VAL A 10 10.90 -1.58 14.79
CA VAL A 10 10.19 -1.35 16.06
C VAL A 10 8.71 -1.69 16.01
N SER A 11 8.05 -1.64 14.84
CA SER A 11 6.60 -1.81 14.71
C SER A 11 6.22 -2.86 13.66
N PRO A 12 5.18 -3.69 13.89
CA PRO A 12 4.71 -4.65 12.89
C PRO A 12 4.01 -4.02 11.68
N LEU A 13 3.77 -2.70 11.69
CA LEU A 13 2.99 -2.01 10.65
C LEU A 13 3.51 -2.28 9.24
N VAL A 14 4.82 -2.17 9.04
CA VAL A 14 5.42 -2.29 7.71
C VAL A 14 5.30 -3.73 7.19
N GLN A 15 5.59 -4.72 8.05
CA GLN A 15 5.50 -6.13 7.69
C GLN A 15 4.05 -6.57 7.51
N PHE A 16 3.13 -6.09 8.36
CA PHE A 16 1.71 -6.36 8.22
C PHE A 16 1.22 -5.92 6.85
N VAL A 17 1.54 -4.68 6.45
CA VAL A 17 1.22 -4.14 5.13
C VAL A 17 1.80 -5.01 4.02
N ASN A 18 3.13 -5.14 4.01
CA ASN A 18 3.82 -5.75 2.89
C ASN A 18 3.44 -7.21 2.72
N PHE A 19 3.38 -7.98 3.81
CA PHE A 19 3.14 -9.42 3.74
C PHE A 19 1.67 -9.73 3.47
N THR A 20 0.73 -9.03 4.11
CA THR A 20 -0.70 -9.21 3.82
C THR A 20 -1.01 -8.90 2.36
N CYS A 21 -0.46 -7.80 1.83
CA CYS A 21 -0.63 -7.46 0.42
C CYS A 21 0.03 -8.49 -0.49
N ASN A 22 1.30 -8.80 -0.25
CA ASN A 22 2.04 -9.73 -1.10
C ASN A 22 1.38 -11.10 -1.12
N GLN A 23 0.87 -11.61 0.00
CA GLN A 23 0.23 -12.91 0.04
C GLN A 23 -1.02 -12.95 -0.84
N ALA A 24 -1.88 -11.93 -0.77
CA ALA A 24 -3.05 -11.84 -1.63
C ALA A 24 -2.69 -11.68 -3.12
N LEU A 25 -1.63 -10.93 -3.42
CA LEU A 25 -1.12 -10.76 -4.79
C LEU A 25 -0.53 -12.07 -5.33
N LEU A 26 0.28 -12.79 -4.53
CA LEU A 26 0.90 -14.06 -4.89
C LEU A 26 -0.14 -15.14 -5.18
N GLU A 27 -1.19 -15.23 -4.35
CA GLU A 27 -2.31 -16.15 -4.57
C GLU A 27 -3.06 -15.86 -5.88
N ALA A 28 -3.13 -14.60 -6.30
CA ALA A 28 -3.81 -14.21 -7.54
C ALA A 28 -2.99 -14.47 -8.82
N VAL A 29 -1.70 -14.80 -8.69
CA VAL A 29 -0.76 -14.99 -9.82
C VAL A 29 -0.01 -16.31 -9.74
N ASP A 30 -0.51 -17.26 -8.96
CA ASP A 30 0.16 -18.54 -8.70
C ASP A 30 0.33 -19.39 -9.98
N ASP A 31 -0.63 -19.28 -10.90
CA ASP A 31 -0.69 -19.89 -12.23
C ASP A 31 -0.01 -19.07 -13.33
N ALA A 32 0.46 -17.86 -13.04
CA ALA A 32 1.03 -16.97 -14.05
C ALA A 32 2.56 -17.08 -14.17
N ASP A 33 3.04 -17.01 -15.42
CA ASP A 33 4.46 -16.93 -15.75
C ASP A 33 4.92 -15.48 -16.04
N ARG A 34 3.98 -14.64 -16.50
CA ARG A 34 4.19 -13.20 -16.74
C ARG A 34 3.30 -12.40 -15.81
N ILE A 35 3.92 -11.63 -14.93
CA ILE A 35 3.22 -10.89 -13.87
C ILE A 35 3.45 -9.40 -14.09
N HIS A 36 2.37 -8.62 -14.13
CA HIS A 36 2.41 -7.15 -14.08
C HIS A 36 1.93 -6.67 -12.73
N ILE A 37 2.81 -6.03 -11.98
CA ILE A 37 2.44 -5.27 -10.80
C ILE A 37 2.23 -3.81 -11.22
N VAL A 38 1.05 -3.27 -10.91
CA VAL A 38 0.79 -1.83 -10.97
C VAL A 38 0.71 -1.30 -9.56
N ASP A 39 1.64 -0.44 -9.21
CA ASP A 39 1.84 0.03 -7.84
C ASP A 39 1.69 1.55 -7.75
N PHE A 40 0.94 2.00 -6.73
CA PHE A 40 0.68 3.42 -6.48
C PHE A 40 1.44 3.98 -5.27
N ASP A 41 2.30 3.19 -4.62
CA ASP A 41 3.08 3.60 -3.45
C ASP A 41 4.39 2.80 -3.36
N ILE A 42 5.29 3.02 -4.32
CA ILE A 42 6.47 2.17 -4.54
C ILE A 42 7.45 2.24 -3.37
N GLY A 43 7.38 3.35 -2.61
CA GLY A 43 8.24 3.64 -1.48
C GLY A 43 9.71 3.42 -1.83
N PHE A 44 10.36 2.54 -1.08
CA PHE A 44 11.76 2.16 -1.28
C PHE A 44 11.92 0.76 -1.91
N GLY A 45 10.86 0.17 -2.47
CA GLY A 45 10.91 -1.14 -3.13
C GLY A 45 10.95 -2.36 -2.19
N ALA A 46 10.97 -2.18 -0.86
CA ALA A 46 11.07 -3.29 0.10
C ALA A 46 9.96 -4.34 -0.06
N GLN A 47 8.72 -3.90 -0.31
CA GLN A 47 7.60 -4.80 -0.59
C GLN A 47 7.90 -5.70 -1.80
N TRP A 48 8.41 -5.14 -2.89
CA TRP A 48 8.64 -5.87 -4.13
C TRP A 48 9.84 -6.79 -4.08
N ALA A 49 10.89 -6.41 -3.35
CA ALA A 49 11.98 -7.36 -3.03
C ALA A 49 11.43 -8.58 -2.28
N SER A 50 10.57 -8.39 -1.28
CA SER A 50 9.95 -9.51 -0.56
C SER A 50 8.96 -10.32 -1.41
N PHE A 51 8.22 -9.68 -2.32
CA PHE A 51 7.35 -10.39 -3.27
C PHE A 51 8.16 -11.30 -4.20
N MET A 52 9.25 -10.77 -4.76
CA MET A 52 10.16 -11.52 -5.63
C MET A 52 10.78 -12.74 -4.92
N GLN A 53 11.09 -12.62 -3.63
CA GLN A 53 11.64 -13.72 -2.83
C GLN A 53 10.69 -14.91 -2.69
N GLU A 54 9.39 -14.63 -2.59
CA GLU A 54 8.34 -15.62 -2.37
C GLU A 54 7.85 -16.27 -3.68
N LEU A 55 8.28 -15.78 -4.85
CA LEU A 55 7.92 -16.40 -6.12
C LEU A 55 8.53 -17.81 -6.24
N PRO A 56 7.72 -18.84 -6.57
CA PRO A 56 8.22 -20.20 -6.73
C PRO A 56 9.31 -20.30 -7.81
N ARG A 57 10.50 -20.79 -7.44
CA ARG A 57 11.65 -20.96 -8.35
C ARG A 57 11.54 -22.18 -9.28
N ASN A 58 10.65 -23.12 -8.96
CA ASN A 58 10.57 -24.41 -9.65
C ASN A 58 9.71 -24.41 -10.93
N ARG A 59 9.09 -23.27 -11.28
CA ARG A 59 8.15 -23.18 -12.42
C ARG A 59 8.78 -22.70 -13.74
N GLY A 60 10.10 -22.62 -13.83
CA GLY A 60 10.79 -22.08 -15.01
C GLY A 60 10.94 -20.56 -14.95
N VAL A 61 11.25 -19.94 -16.09
CA VAL A 61 11.56 -18.50 -16.16
C VAL A 61 10.28 -17.69 -16.07
N ARG A 62 10.09 -17.00 -14.94
CA ARG A 62 9.06 -15.97 -14.78
C ARG A 62 9.61 -14.60 -15.18
N SER A 63 8.73 -13.78 -15.75
CA SER A 63 9.00 -12.36 -15.96
C SER A 63 8.10 -11.52 -15.06
N LEU A 64 8.70 -10.59 -14.34
CA LEU A 64 8.02 -9.64 -13.48
C LEU A 64 8.19 -8.23 -14.04
N LYS A 65 7.09 -7.60 -14.40
CA LYS A 65 7.06 -6.19 -14.71
C LYS A 65 6.42 -5.44 -13.55
N THR A 66 7.05 -4.38 -13.09
CA THR A 66 6.43 -3.43 -12.16
C THR A 66 6.29 -2.10 -12.86
N THR A 67 5.12 -1.49 -12.73
CA THR A 67 4.97 -0.07 -13.03
C THR A 67 4.54 0.67 -11.79
N ALA A 68 5.40 1.61 -11.39
CA ALA A 68 5.24 2.42 -10.21
C ALA A 68 4.74 3.81 -10.60
N PHE A 69 3.67 4.25 -9.96
CA PHE A 69 3.26 5.65 -10.00
C PHE A 69 3.96 6.41 -8.88
N ALA A 70 4.72 7.44 -9.25
CA ALA A 70 5.41 8.31 -8.32
C ALA A 70 5.15 9.77 -8.69
N SER A 71 4.97 10.64 -7.70
CA SER A 71 4.90 12.09 -7.92
C SER A 71 6.26 12.71 -7.59
N PRO A 72 6.77 13.65 -8.40
CA PRO A 72 7.96 14.45 -8.08
C PRO A 72 7.85 15.21 -6.75
N SER A 73 6.63 15.43 -6.25
CA SER A 73 6.38 16.08 -4.95
C SER A 73 6.66 15.18 -3.75
N THR A 74 6.64 13.86 -3.94
CA THR A 74 6.78 12.85 -2.87
C THR A 74 7.99 11.96 -3.05
N HIS A 75 8.53 11.85 -4.27
CA HIS A 75 9.63 10.96 -4.60
C HIS A 75 10.76 11.75 -5.26
N HIS A 76 11.92 11.78 -4.61
CA HIS A 76 13.08 12.44 -5.17
C HIS A 76 13.65 11.59 -6.33
N PRO A 77 14.01 12.18 -7.49
CA PRO A 77 14.49 11.41 -8.65
C PRO A 77 15.68 10.50 -8.35
N VAL A 78 16.59 10.93 -7.47
CA VAL A 78 17.75 10.12 -7.04
C VAL A 78 17.31 8.90 -6.24
N GLU A 79 16.33 9.03 -5.34
CA GLU A 79 15.82 7.90 -4.55
C GLU A 79 15.12 6.88 -5.46
N LEU A 80 14.35 7.35 -6.45
CA LEU A 80 13.73 6.49 -7.46
C LEU A 80 14.78 5.75 -8.32
N SER A 81 15.87 6.41 -8.69
CA SER A 81 16.97 5.75 -9.43
C SER A 81 17.60 4.65 -8.58
N LEU A 82 17.98 4.96 -7.34
CA LEU A 82 18.60 3.99 -6.43
C LEU A 82 17.67 2.80 -6.14
N MET A 83 16.37 3.07 -5.96
CA MET A 83 15.36 2.03 -5.75
C MET A 83 15.23 1.13 -6.98
N ARG A 84 15.23 1.69 -8.20
CA ARG A 84 15.23 0.92 -9.45
C ARG A 84 16.47 0.02 -9.54
N ASP A 85 17.64 0.58 -9.28
CA ASP A 85 18.91 -0.15 -9.37
C ASP A 85 18.95 -1.31 -8.37
N ASN A 86 18.53 -1.05 -7.13
CA ASN A 86 18.46 -2.07 -6.08
C ASN A 86 17.50 -3.21 -6.41
N LEU A 87 16.29 -2.90 -6.92
CA LEU A 87 15.32 -3.93 -7.31
C LEU A 87 15.81 -4.74 -8.51
N THR A 88 16.42 -4.08 -9.48
CA THR A 88 16.97 -4.74 -10.68
C THR A 88 18.13 -5.67 -10.31
N GLN A 89 19.05 -5.20 -9.45
CA GLN A 89 20.12 -6.02 -8.93
C GLN A 89 19.57 -7.22 -8.16
N PHE A 90 18.63 -7.00 -7.24
CA PHE A 90 18.03 -8.07 -6.45
C PHE A 90 17.35 -9.13 -7.33
N ALA A 91 16.59 -8.72 -8.34
CA ALA A 91 15.97 -9.64 -9.29
C ALA A 91 17.00 -10.48 -10.06
N ASN A 92 18.11 -9.85 -10.51
CA ASN A 92 19.20 -10.55 -11.18
C ASN A 92 19.87 -11.60 -10.27
N GLU A 93 20.08 -11.27 -9.00
CA GLU A 93 20.68 -12.17 -8.01
C GLU A 93 19.85 -13.44 -7.77
N ILE A 94 18.52 -13.34 -7.86
CA ILE A 94 17.61 -14.49 -7.74
C ILE A 94 17.23 -15.13 -9.08
N GLY A 95 17.79 -14.64 -10.21
CA GLY A 95 17.54 -15.15 -11.55
C GLY A 95 16.16 -14.82 -12.13
N LEU A 96 15.53 -13.73 -11.68
CA LEU A 96 14.21 -13.28 -12.14
C LEU A 96 14.36 -12.22 -13.25
N SER A 97 13.65 -12.39 -14.37
CA SER A 97 13.56 -11.33 -15.40
C SER A 97 12.68 -10.21 -14.87
N PHE A 98 13.24 -9.01 -14.68
CA PHE A 98 12.56 -7.88 -14.07
C PHE A 98 12.65 -6.59 -14.88
N GLU A 99 11.54 -5.87 -14.96
CA GLU A 99 11.42 -4.55 -15.59
C GLU A 99 10.70 -3.59 -14.64
N LEU A 100 11.22 -2.37 -14.46
CA LEU A 100 10.58 -1.32 -13.66
C LEU A 100 10.37 -0.03 -14.46
N ASP A 101 9.10 0.25 -14.77
CA ASP A 101 8.65 1.51 -15.32
C ASP A 101 8.19 2.45 -14.19
N VAL A 102 8.60 3.72 -14.25
CA VAL A 102 8.13 4.74 -13.30
C VAL A 102 7.39 5.81 -14.09
N ILE A 103 6.15 6.07 -13.69
CA ILE A 103 5.25 7.02 -14.35
C ILE A 103 4.91 8.14 -13.38
N ASN A 104 4.89 9.37 -13.89
CA ASN A 104 4.46 10.51 -13.09
C ASN A 104 2.96 10.39 -12.75
N PHE A 105 2.67 10.24 -11.46
CA PHE A 105 1.30 10.14 -10.96
C PHE A 105 0.48 11.41 -11.24
N ASP A 106 1.10 12.59 -11.17
CA ASP A 106 0.40 13.87 -11.37
C ASP A 106 -0.04 14.06 -12.84
N SER A 107 0.52 13.28 -13.77
CA SER A 107 0.16 13.32 -15.19
C SER A 107 -1.05 12.43 -15.52
N LEU A 108 -1.56 11.64 -14.57
CA LEU A 108 -2.64 10.69 -14.85
C LEU A 108 -3.94 11.40 -15.22
N GLU A 109 -4.26 12.54 -14.61
CA GLU A 109 -5.48 13.31 -14.89
C GLU A 109 -5.57 13.74 -16.37
N GLN A 110 -4.43 13.92 -17.03
CA GLN A 110 -4.40 14.47 -18.38
C GLN A 110 -4.34 13.38 -19.46
N HIS A 111 -3.69 12.24 -19.20
CA HIS A 111 -3.17 11.35 -20.25
C HIS A 111 -3.42 9.85 -20.00
N CYS A 112 -4.43 9.47 -19.21
CA CYS A 112 -4.74 8.05 -18.90
C CYS A 112 -4.66 7.12 -20.13
N TYR A 113 -5.26 7.52 -21.26
CA TYR A 113 -5.38 6.70 -22.48
C TYR A 113 -4.09 6.50 -23.29
N SER A 114 -3.03 7.28 -23.03
CA SER A 114 -1.74 7.15 -23.73
C SER A 114 -0.68 6.41 -22.91
N LEU A 115 -1.05 5.93 -21.71
CA LEU A 115 -0.10 5.23 -20.85
C LEU A 115 0.26 3.85 -21.43
N PRO A 116 1.48 3.33 -21.16
CA PRO A 116 1.97 2.07 -21.74
C PRO A 116 1.08 0.85 -21.45
N PHE A 117 0.25 0.92 -20.41
CA PHE A 117 -0.58 -0.18 -19.91
C PHE A 117 -1.70 -0.64 -20.83
N PHE A 118 -2.18 0.19 -21.77
CA PHE A 118 -3.13 -0.29 -22.78
C PHE A 118 -2.52 -1.30 -23.75
N ARG A 119 -1.20 -1.55 -23.63
CA ARG A 119 -0.47 -2.62 -24.32
C ARG A 119 -0.12 -3.77 -23.39
N THR A 120 -0.90 -4.05 -22.34
CA THR A 120 -0.79 -5.32 -21.61
C THR A 120 -0.85 -6.47 -22.61
N SER A 121 0.15 -7.35 -22.61
CA SER A 121 0.13 -8.50 -23.51
C SER A 121 -1.00 -9.45 -23.08
N GLU A 122 -1.65 -10.13 -24.03
CA GLU A 122 -2.79 -11.04 -23.76
C GLU A 122 -2.47 -12.19 -22.77
N HIS A 123 -1.21 -12.34 -22.34
CA HIS A 123 -0.74 -13.43 -21.47
C HIS A 123 -0.18 -12.93 -20.14
N GLU A 124 -0.38 -11.66 -19.78
CA GLU A 124 0.15 -11.07 -18.56
C GLU A 124 -0.91 -10.99 -17.45
N ALA A 125 -0.59 -11.50 -16.26
CA ALA A 125 -1.45 -11.41 -15.09
C ALA A 125 -1.21 -10.08 -14.37
N VAL A 126 -2.17 -9.16 -14.51
CA VAL A 126 -2.10 -7.84 -13.86
C VAL A 126 -2.65 -7.91 -12.44
N VAL A 127 -1.88 -7.40 -11.48
CA VAL A 127 -2.28 -7.20 -10.09
C VAL A 127 -1.93 -5.79 -9.64
N VAL A 128 -2.76 -5.22 -8.76
CA VAL A 128 -2.66 -3.80 -8.42
C VAL A 128 -2.50 -3.63 -6.91
N ASN A 129 -1.49 -2.86 -6.51
CA ASN A 129 -1.33 -2.37 -5.13
C ASN A 129 -1.77 -0.91 -5.10
N PHE A 130 -2.93 -0.64 -4.50
CA PHE A 130 -3.57 0.68 -4.49
C PHE A 130 -3.92 1.11 -3.06
N PRO A 131 -2.97 1.69 -2.30
CA PRO A 131 -3.28 2.29 -1.01
C PRO A 131 -4.20 3.51 -1.16
N ILE A 132 -5.19 3.64 -0.27
CA ILE A 132 -6.20 4.70 -0.37
C ILE A 132 -5.58 6.09 -0.23
N TRP A 133 -4.52 6.20 0.57
CA TRP A 133 -3.81 7.46 0.81
C TRP A 133 -3.10 8.04 -0.42
N CYS A 134 -2.91 7.25 -1.49
CA CYS A 134 -2.35 7.78 -2.74
C CYS A 134 -3.26 8.85 -3.36
N SER A 135 -4.56 8.83 -3.01
CA SER A 135 -5.54 9.84 -3.45
C SER A 135 -5.85 10.92 -2.40
N SER A 136 -5.23 10.91 -1.21
CA SER A 136 -5.60 11.84 -0.13
C SER A 136 -5.41 13.33 -0.47
N ASN A 137 -4.46 13.66 -1.35
CA ASN A 137 -4.23 15.05 -1.78
C ASN A 137 -5.22 15.52 -2.87
N GLN A 138 -5.85 14.58 -3.58
CA GLN A 138 -6.89 14.83 -4.58
C GLN A 138 -8.00 13.76 -4.50
N PRO A 139 -8.83 13.77 -3.43
CA PRO A 139 -9.84 12.74 -3.22
C PRO A 139 -10.83 12.61 -4.39
N SER A 140 -11.13 13.71 -5.08
CA SER A 140 -11.99 13.75 -6.27
C SER A 140 -11.46 12.95 -7.46
N ALA A 141 -10.16 12.66 -7.52
CA ALA A 141 -9.57 11.85 -8.57
C ALA A 141 -9.84 10.34 -8.40
N LEU A 142 -10.22 9.89 -7.19
CA LEU A 142 -10.38 8.47 -6.87
C LEU A 142 -11.33 7.72 -7.83
N PRO A 143 -12.54 8.23 -8.18
CA PRO A 143 -13.40 7.55 -9.15
C PRO A 143 -12.76 7.36 -10.53
N SER A 144 -11.96 8.33 -10.98
CA SER A 144 -11.25 8.26 -12.27
C SER A 144 -10.08 7.28 -12.21
N LEU A 145 -9.33 7.26 -11.10
CA LEU A 145 -8.29 6.27 -10.84
C LEU A 145 -8.85 4.84 -10.85
N LEU A 146 -10.00 4.62 -10.19
CA LEU A 146 -10.65 3.32 -10.16
C LEU A 146 -11.15 2.88 -11.55
N ARG A 147 -11.65 3.82 -12.36
CA ARG A 147 -12.00 3.53 -13.77
C ARG A 147 -10.77 3.12 -14.57
N PHE A 148 -9.66 3.82 -14.40
CA PHE A 148 -8.38 3.46 -15.01
C PHE A 148 -7.91 2.07 -14.57
N ILE A 149 -7.91 1.79 -13.27
CA ILE A 149 -7.55 0.47 -12.72
C ILE A 149 -8.45 -0.62 -13.31
N LYS A 150 -9.76 -0.37 -13.44
CA LYS A 150 -10.68 -1.33 -14.02
C LYS A 150 -10.39 -1.63 -15.50
N GLN A 151 -9.91 -0.64 -16.26
CA GLN A 151 -9.50 -0.84 -17.67
C GLN A 151 -8.29 -1.77 -17.80
N LEU A 152 -7.45 -1.87 -16.77
CA LEU A 152 -6.33 -2.83 -16.73
C LEU A 152 -6.79 -4.29 -16.57
N SER A 153 -8.07 -4.52 -16.27
CA SER A 153 -8.65 -5.83 -15.99
C SER A 153 -7.82 -6.67 -14.99
N PRO A 154 -7.47 -6.11 -13.81
CA PRO A 154 -6.60 -6.79 -12.87
C PRO A 154 -7.29 -8.01 -12.25
N ARG A 155 -6.49 -9.07 -12.00
CA ARG A 155 -6.96 -10.26 -11.29
C ARG A 155 -7.35 -9.95 -9.85
N ILE A 156 -6.64 -9.01 -9.23
CA ILE A 156 -6.91 -8.51 -7.89
C ILE A 156 -6.37 -7.09 -7.73
N VAL A 157 -7.09 -6.29 -6.95
CA VAL A 157 -6.62 -5.01 -6.41
C VAL A 157 -6.54 -5.13 -4.90
N VAL A 158 -5.36 -4.90 -4.33
CA VAL A 158 -5.19 -4.85 -2.89
C VAL A 158 -5.09 -3.39 -2.45
N SER A 159 -5.89 -3.01 -1.45
CA SER A 159 -5.96 -1.65 -0.93
C SER A 159 -5.76 -1.61 0.56
N LEU A 160 -5.05 -0.57 1.00
CA LEU A 160 -4.69 -0.32 2.38
C LEU A 160 -5.31 1.00 2.85
N ASP A 161 -5.82 0.98 4.07
CA ASP A 161 -6.41 2.15 4.72
C ASP A 161 -5.81 2.31 6.12
N ARG A 162 -5.31 3.52 6.41
CA ARG A 162 -4.78 3.90 7.73
C ARG A 162 -5.87 4.16 8.77
N GLY A 163 -7.13 4.25 8.33
CA GLY A 163 -8.26 4.54 9.21
C GLY A 163 -8.20 5.93 9.86
N CYS A 164 -7.31 6.82 9.40
CA CYS A 164 -7.22 8.21 9.89
C CYS A 164 -7.95 9.20 8.97
N ASP A 165 -8.21 8.83 7.72
CA ASP A 165 -8.87 9.70 6.74
C ASP A 165 -10.36 9.35 6.61
N ARG A 166 -11.21 10.26 7.08
CA ARG A 166 -12.67 10.13 7.08
C ARG A 166 -13.34 11.26 6.33
N SER A 167 -13.18 11.24 5.00
CA SER A 167 -13.73 12.24 4.09
C SER A 167 -15.27 12.34 4.13
N ASP A 168 -15.95 11.39 4.77
CA ASP A 168 -17.39 11.40 5.03
C ASP A 168 -17.81 12.30 6.21
N LEU A 169 -16.85 12.67 7.08
CA LEU A 169 -17.11 13.49 8.27
C LEU A 169 -16.93 14.99 7.98
N PRO A 170 -17.67 15.89 8.70
CA PRO A 170 -17.35 17.31 8.74
C PRO A 170 -15.90 17.57 9.20
N PHE A 171 -15.30 18.65 8.72
CA PHE A 171 -13.89 18.96 8.97
C PHE A 171 -13.46 18.87 10.45
N PRO A 172 -14.16 19.47 11.44
CA PRO A 172 -13.74 19.35 12.85
C PRO A 172 -13.73 17.91 13.38
N GLN A 173 -14.69 17.09 12.94
CA GLN A 173 -14.78 15.68 13.35
C GLN A 173 -13.71 14.83 12.66
N HIS A 174 -13.39 15.13 11.40
CA HIS A 174 -12.27 14.52 10.69
C HIS A 174 -10.95 14.79 11.41
N ILE A 175 -10.67 16.04 11.79
CA ILE A 175 -9.43 16.39 12.49
C ILE A 175 -9.34 15.70 13.85
N LEU A 176 -10.44 15.66 14.62
CA LEU A 176 -10.46 14.94 15.89
C LEU A 176 -10.19 13.45 15.70
N HIS A 177 -10.78 12.84 14.69
CA HIS A 177 -10.58 11.44 14.38
C HIS A 177 -9.15 11.14 13.93
N ALA A 178 -8.59 11.96 13.03
CA ALA A 178 -7.20 11.85 12.60
C ALA A 178 -6.24 11.97 13.80
N LEU A 179 -6.47 12.96 14.68
CA LEU A 179 -5.70 13.13 15.91
C LEU A 179 -5.74 11.87 16.78
N GLN A 180 -6.93 11.31 17.02
CA GLN A 180 -7.08 10.07 17.78
C GLN A 180 -6.30 8.91 17.14
N SER A 181 -6.40 8.72 15.83
CA SER A 181 -5.67 7.66 15.12
C SER A 181 -4.15 7.83 15.23
N TYR A 182 -3.62 9.05 15.13
CA TYR A 182 -2.19 9.31 15.33
C TYR A 182 -1.76 9.16 16.80
N THR A 183 -2.60 9.52 17.77
CA THR A 183 -2.34 9.24 19.19
C THR A 183 -2.20 7.74 19.43
N HIS A 184 -3.10 6.91 18.87
CA HIS A 184 -3.02 5.46 19.02
C HIS A 184 -1.74 4.88 18.41
N LEU A 185 -1.32 5.41 17.26
CA LEU A 185 -0.08 5.03 16.61
C LEU A 185 1.15 5.39 17.48
N LEU A 186 1.18 6.60 18.02
CA LEU A 186 2.27 7.06 18.91
C LEU A 186 2.32 6.23 20.20
N GLU A 187 1.18 5.98 20.86
CA GLU A 187 1.09 5.09 22.02
C GLU A 187 1.66 3.69 21.71
N SER A 188 1.46 3.20 20.49
CA SER A 188 1.99 1.89 20.06
C SER A 188 3.51 1.91 19.85
N LEU A 189 4.09 3.05 19.47
CA LEU A 189 5.52 3.23 19.31
C LEU A 189 6.21 3.40 20.67
N ASP A 190 5.59 4.15 21.59
CA ASP A 190 6.08 4.34 22.97
C ASP A 190 6.11 3.04 23.76
N ALA A 191 5.19 2.11 23.47
CA ALA A 191 5.16 0.79 24.11
C ALA A 191 6.29 -0.13 23.63
N VAL A 192 6.89 0.18 22.48
CA VAL A 192 8.12 -0.46 22.01
C VAL A 192 9.27 0.28 22.67
N ASN A 193 10.21 -0.44 23.26
CA ASN A 193 11.42 0.15 23.88
C ASN A 193 12.38 0.72 22.81
N ALA A 194 11.86 1.48 21.84
CA ALA A 194 12.59 2.23 20.85
C ALA A 194 13.34 3.38 21.53
N THR A 195 14.49 3.76 20.97
CA THR A 195 15.23 4.89 21.50
C THR A 195 14.51 6.20 21.20
N THR A 196 14.72 7.23 22.02
CA THR A 196 14.13 8.56 21.76
C THR A 196 14.54 9.11 20.38
N ASP A 197 15.75 8.79 19.91
CA ASP A 197 16.22 9.18 18.58
C ASP A 197 15.46 8.46 17.46
N ASP A 198 15.16 7.17 17.64
CA ASP A 198 14.35 6.38 16.70
C ASP A 198 12.92 6.92 16.59
N VAL A 199 12.28 7.21 17.73
CA VAL A 199 10.94 7.79 17.77
C VAL A 199 10.93 9.16 17.10
N ASN A 200 11.88 10.04 17.44
CA ASN A 200 12.00 11.37 16.82
C ASN A 200 12.17 11.29 15.29
N LYS A 201 12.94 10.31 14.80
CA LYS A 201 13.09 10.08 13.35
C LYS A 201 11.77 9.65 12.72
N ILE A 202 11.04 8.72 13.34
CA ILE A 202 9.74 8.26 12.84
C ILE A 202 8.75 9.42 12.81
N GLU A 203 8.63 10.16 13.90
CA GLU A 203 7.71 11.30 14.02
C GLU A 203 7.99 12.35 12.94
N ARG A 204 9.24 12.80 12.83
CA ARG A 204 9.63 13.89 11.94
C ARG A 204 9.55 13.52 10.46
N PHE A 205 9.97 12.31 10.08
CA PHE A 205 10.14 11.95 8.68
C PHE A 205 9.01 11.08 8.12
N LEU A 206 8.19 10.45 8.98
CA LEU A 206 7.05 9.64 8.54
C LEU A 206 5.71 10.21 9.01
N LEU A 207 5.56 10.54 10.30
CA LEU A 207 4.25 10.93 10.83
C LEU A 207 3.89 12.37 10.49
N GLN A 208 4.79 13.32 10.69
CA GLN A 208 4.55 14.74 10.41
C GLN A 208 4.11 14.97 8.95
N PRO A 209 4.81 14.48 7.90
CA PRO A 209 4.35 14.66 6.52
C PRO A 209 2.97 14.04 6.25
N ARG A 210 2.65 12.92 6.91
CA ARG A 210 1.35 12.26 6.77
C ARG A 210 0.23 13.04 7.46
N ILE A 211 0.49 13.61 8.63
CA ILE A 211 -0.44 14.50 9.35
C ILE A 211 -0.71 15.73 8.48
N GLU A 212 0.35 16.38 7.98
CA GLU A 212 0.23 17.53 7.09
C GLU A 212 -0.60 17.21 5.84
N SER A 213 -0.33 16.08 5.18
CA SER A 213 -1.13 15.64 4.01
C SER A 213 -2.59 15.35 4.38
N THR A 214 -2.86 14.75 5.54
CA THR A 214 -4.24 14.47 6.02
C THR A 214 -5.03 15.76 6.23
N VAL A 215 -4.40 16.79 6.81
CA VAL A 215 -5.01 18.09 7.05
C VAL A 215 -5.18 18.88 5.75
N LEU A 216 -4.11 18.98 4.94
CA LEU A 216 -4.10 19.73 3.69
C LEU A 216 -5.05 19.12 2.64
N GLY A 217 -5.13 17.79 2.56
CA GLY A 217 -6.04 17.09 1.66
C GLY A 217 -7.50 17.47 1.91
N ARG A 218 -7.93 17.53 3.17
CA ARG A 218 -9.28 17.98 3.54
C ARG A 218 -9.51 19.48 3.34
N LEU A 219 -8.50 20.31 3.49
CA LEU A 219 -8.61 21.74 3.17
C LEU A 219 -8.81 21.97 1.67
N ARG A 220 -8.24 21.12 0.81
CA ARG A 220 -8.37 21.19 -0.65
C ARG A 220 -9.68 20.59 -1.17
N ALA A 221 -10.20 19.57 -0.50
CA ALA A 221 -11.48 18.92 -0.84
C ALA A 221 -12.47 19.07 0.32
N THR A 222 -13.07 20.26 0.44
CA THR A 222 -13.96 20.60 1.56
C THR A 222 -15.26 19.80 1.55
N ASP A 223 -15.70 19.37 0.37
CA ASP A 223 -16.93 18.58 0.22
C ASP A 223 -16.79 17.21 0.89
N LYS A 224 -17.92 16.73 1.42
CA LYS A 224 -18.01 15.38 1.95
C LYS A 224 -17.97 14.41 0.80
N MET A 225 -17.13 13.39 0.92
CA MET A 225 -17.12 12.29 -0.03
C MET A 225 -17.65 11.02 0.65
N PRO A 226 -18.30 10.13 -0.10
CA PRO A 226 -18.61 8.80 0.41
C PRO A 226 -17.33 8.10 0.91
N ASN A 227 -17.49 7.17 1.85
CA ASN A 227 -16.39 6.33 2.27
C ASN A 227 -15.76 5.63 1.05
N TRP A 228 -14.43 5.48 1.05
CA TRP A 228 -13.69 4.91 -0.08
C TRP A 228 -14.22 3.52 -0.49
N LYS A 229 -14.70 2.70 0.46
CA LYS A 229 -15.31 1.38 0.18
C LYS A 229 -16.57 1.51 -0.68
N THR A 230 -17.39 2.53 -0.41
CA THR A 230 -18.57 2.86 -1.21
C THR A 230 -18.19 3.32 -2.61
N ILE A 231 -17.09 4.07 -2.74
CA ILE A 231 -16.57 4.52 -4.04
C ILE A 231 -16.07 3.32 -4.86
N PHE A 232 -15.36 2.37 -4.25
CA PHE A 232 -14.97 1.10 -4.87
C PHE A 232 -16.18 0.32 -5.38
N ALA A 233 -17.17 0.09 -4.52
CA ALA A 233 -18.40 -0.60 -4.90
C ALA A 233 -19.14 0.11 -6.05
N SER A 234 -19.21 1.44 -6.02
CA SER A 234 -19.85 2.25 -7.07
C SER A 234 -19.07 2.23 -8.39
N ALA A 235 -17.75 2.03 -8.35
CA ALA A 235 -16.92 1.78 -9.52
C ALA A 235 -17.01 0.32 -10.03
N GLY A 236 -17.85 -0.50 -9.39
CA GLY A 236 -18.11 -1.88 -9.76
C GLY A 236 -17.02 -2.85 -9.29
N PHE A 237 -16.30 -2.54 -8.23
CA PHE A 237 -15.42 -3.48 -7.56
C PHE A 237 -16.18 -4.28 -6.50
N SER A 238 -15.90 -5.57 -6.40
CA SER A 238 -16.46 -6.47 -5.40
C SER A 238 -15.38 -6.86 -4.38
N PRO A 239 -15.69 -6.85 -3.06
CA PRO A 239 -14.72 -7.21 -2.04
C PRO A 239 -14.39 -8.71 -2.10
N VAL A 240 -13.13 -9.04 -1.87
CA VAL A 240 -12.60 -10.42 -1.80
C VAL A 240 -12.14 -10.69 -0.37
N THR A 241 -12.60 -11.80 0.20
CA THR A 241 -12.10 -12.28 1.48
C THR A 241 -10.69 -12.83 1.34
N PHE A 242 -9.78 -12.41 2.23
CA PHE A 242 -8.46 -13.00 2.34
C PHE A 242 -8.52 -14.48 2.71
N SER A 243 -7.52 -15.23 2.25
CA SER A 243 -7.34 -16.64 2.61
C SER A 243 -6.96 -16.79 4.08
N ASN A 244 -7.20 -17.99 4.64
CA ASN A 244 -6.74 -18.33 5.98
C ASN A 244 -5.20 -18.29 6.09
N PHE A 245 -4.50 -18.49 4.97
CA PHE A 245 -3.04 -18.41 4.93
C PHE A 245 -2.55 -16.97 5.07
N THR A 246 -3.18 -16.02 4.36
CA THR A 246 -2.95 -14.57 4.54
C THR A 246 -3.21 -14.13 5.97
N GLU A 247 -4.32 -14.56 6.56
CA GLU A 247 -4.67 -14.27 7.96
C GLU A 247 -3.61 -14.82 8.94
N THR A 248 -3.23 -16.09 8.77
CA THR A 248 -2.20 -16.74 9.61
C THR A 248 -0.85 -16.04 9.49
N GLN A 249 -0.47 -15.61 8.28
CA GLN A 249 0.78 -14.89 8.06
C GLN A 249 0.79 -13.54 8.77
N ALA A 250 -0.31 -12.78 8.69
CA ALA A 250 -0.45 -11.50 9.40
C ALA A 250 -0.41 -11.68 10.92
N GLU A 251 -1.05 -12.73 11.45
CA GLU A 251 -0.94 -13.08 12.87
C GLU A 251 0.51 -13.42 13.27
N CYS A 252 1.24 -14.15 12.42
CA CYS A 252 2.64 -14.51 12.68
C CYS A 252 3.54 -13.27 12.73
N VAL A 253 3.29 -12.27 11.89
CA VAL A 253 3.99 -10.97 11.96
C VAL A 253 3.83 -10.35 13.33
N VAL A 254 2.59 -10.26 13.81
CA VAL A 254 2.29 -9.62 15.09
C VAL A 254 2.83 -10.42 16.28
N LYS A 255 2.75 -11.76 16.23
CA LYS A 255 3.31 -12.65 17.27
C LYS A 255 4.82 -12.54 17.42
N ARG A 256 5.54 -12.09 16.37
CA ARG A 256 7.00 -11.85 16.40
C ARG A 256 7.37 -10.50 16.99
N THR A 257 6.41 -9.57 17.13
CA THR A 257 6.65 -8.28 17.78
C THR A 257 6.87 -8.49 19.28
N PRO A 258 7.95 -7.93 19.87
CA PRO A 258 8.27 -8.18 21.28
C PRO A 258 7.24 -7.59 22.27
N VAL A 259 6.41 -6.66 21.81
CA VAL A 259 5.45 -5.91 22.63
C VAL A 259 4.07 -6.52 22.53
N ARG A 260 3.43 -6.71 23.70
CA ARG A 260 2.02 -7.12 23.77
C ARG A 260 1.11 -5.92 23.49
N GLY A 261 0.04 -6.15 22.75
CA GLY A 261 -0.99 -5.13 22.46
C GLY A 261 -1.35 -5.10 20.98
N PHE A 262 -0.41 -5.47 20.11
CA PHE A 262 -0.74 -5.70 18.71
C PHE A 262 -1.52 -7.00 18.55
N HIS A 263 -2.54 -6.99 17.69
CA HIS A 263 -3.24 -8.18 17.23
C HIS A 263 -3.87 -7.90 15.87
N VAL A 264 -4.23 -8.96 15.16
CA VAL A 264 -4.92 -8.89 13.86
C VAL A 264 -6.32 -9.46 14.06
N GLU A 265 -7.33 -8.78 13.51
CA GLU A 265 -8.69 -9.30 13.46
C GLU A 265 -9.22 -9.27 12.02
N ARG A 266 -9.93 -10.33 11.66
CA ARG A 266 -10.71 -10.38 10.43
C ARG A 266 -12.06 -9.73 10.66
N GLN A 267 -12.32 -8.65 9.93
CA GLN A 267 -13.62 -7.98 9.91
C GLN A 267 -14.24 -8.07 8.52
N GLN A 268 -15.21 -8.98 8.35
CA GLN A 268 -15.83 -9.25 7.05
C GLN A 268 -14.79 -9.66 5.98
N ALA A 269 -14.55 -8.81 4.98
CA ALA A 269 -13.55 -8.99 3.93
C ALA A 269 -12.25 -8.18 4.17
N LEU A 270 -12.08 -7.65 5.38
CA LEU A 270 -10.91 -6.88 5.79
C LEU A 270 -10.05 -7.68 6.75
N LEU A 271 -8.75 -7.40 6.71
CA LEU A 271 -7.83 -7.80 7.75
C LEU A 271 -7.30 -6.54 8.42
N VAL A 272 -7.49 -6.42 9.73
CA VAL A 272 -7.28 -5.18 10.47
C VAL A 272 -6.20 -5.39 11.52
N LEU A 273 -5.17 -4.55 11.50
CA LEU A 273 -4.15 -4.47 12.52
C LEU A 273 -4.60 -3.51 13.61
N PHE A 274 -4.55 -3.98 14.84
CA PHE A 274 -4.93 -3.25 16.02
C PHE A 274 -3.76 -2.98 16.95
N TRP A 275 -3.87 -1.88 17.70
CA TRP A 275 -3.17 -1.66 18.96
C TRP A 275 -4.18 -1.62 20.11
N GLN A 276 -4.09 -2.57 21.03
CA GLN A 276 -5.01 -2.82 22.13
C GLN A 276 -6.47 -3.08 21.72
N ARG A 277 -7.25 -2.04 21.48
CA ARG A 277 -8.66 -2.11 20.99
C ARG A 277 -8.93 -1.07 19.91
N ARG A 278 -7.87 -0.50 19.35
CA ARG A 278 -7.90 0.64 18.44
C ARG A 278 -7.29 0.21 17.11
N GLU A 279 -8.02 0.44 16.02
CA GLU A 279 -7.56 0.15 14.66
C GLU A 279 -6.38 1.05 14.30
N LEU A 280 -5.32 0.47 13.75
CA LEU A 280 -4.18 1.21 13.21
C LEU A 280 -4.17 1.21 11.69
N MET A 281 -4.52 0.07 11.09
CA MET A 281 -4.51 -0.09 9.64
C MET A 281 -5.38 -1.27 9.23
N SER A 282 -5.99 -1.17 8.05
CA SER A 282 -6.72 -2.29 7.45
C SER A 282 -6.23 -2.56 6.03
N ALA A 283 -6.20 -3.84 5.67
CA ALA A 283 -6.02 -4.32 4.32
C ALA A 283 -7.36 -4.83 3.78
N SER A 284 -7.54 -4.71 2.47
CA SER A 284 -8.72 -5.16 1.74
C SER A 284 -8.30 -5.63 0.35
N ALA A 285 -9.03 -6.58 -0.21
CA ALA A 285 -8.83 -7.04 -1.58
C ALA A 285 -10.12 -6.90 -2.39
N TRP A 286 -9.98 -6.68 -3.69
CA TRP A 286 -11.08 -6.35 -4.59
C TRP A 286 -10.91 -6.98 -5.98
N ARG A 287 -12.02 -7.31 -6.63
CA ARG A 287 -12.09 -7.76 -8.03
C ARG A 287 -13.01 -6.86 -8.86
N CYS A 288 -12.66 -6.67 -10.13
CA CYS A 288 -13.40 -5.86 -11.10
C CYS A 288 -14.69 -6.51 -11.61
#